data_AF-I3S456-F1
#
_entry.id   AF-I3S456-F1
#
_cell.length_a   1.000
_cell.length_b   1.000
_cell.length_c   1.000
_cell.angle_alpha   90.00
_cell.angle_beta   90.00
_cell.angle_gamma   90.00
#
_symmetry.space_group_name_H-M   'P 1'
#
loop_
_entity.id
_entity.type
_entity.pdbx_description
1 polymer ?
#
loop_
_entity_poly.entity_id
_entity_poly.type
_entity_poly.pdbx_seq_one_letter_code
_entity_poly.pdbx_strand_id
1 'polypeptide(L)'
;MQRMVIALVPSPPSLILNPRNIQTYQIGTFLLHHTPRSSPIISMSSWSCIKCTFLNPPSQKSQCQICSSSPPPSPPPSSSSSSPPKWSCKACTLLNPYKNSTCELCGTRSPVLSLSNSNLLQLSDDDDDRDSSVGSVFFPLRSCKRKFDSLDHAQPSTVTTASSNKKKTIDFTVSVASGKDVASSMKILSSGKDVGTSLKILSYNVWFREDLEPQKRMKAIGDLVHLHSPDLICFQEVTPNIYDIFKKSTWWSVYQCSVSADKAYSRPYFCMLLSKLPVKSFSNKSFSNSIMGRELCIAEVEAANGKSLVIATSHLESPCPGPPKWDQMYSKERVEQANEAVNLLKKHPNVVFGGDMNWDDKLDGQYPSQDGWIDAWSQLRPDQSGWTYDTKSNQMLSGNRTLQKRLDRFICRLSDLKISSIDMIGMDAIPGLSYIKEKKVRKETKQLVLPVLPSDHYGLLLTITSK
;
A
#
# COMPACT_ATOMS: atom_id res chain seq x y z
N MET A 1 -19.46 74.19 10.87
CA MET A 1 -18.77 75.44 10.42
C MET A 1 -17.38 75.36 11.03
N GLN A 2 -16.25 75.38 10.31
CA GLN A 2 -15.81 76.21 9.20
C GLN A 2 -14.86 75.42 8.25
N ARG A 3 -14.98 75.69 6.94
CA ARG A 3 -13.91 75.61 5.91
C ARG A 3 -13.00 76.85 6.12
N MET A 4 -11.72 76.96 5.72
CA MET A 4 -11.09 76.72 4.40
C MET A 4 -9.56 76.99 4.59
N VAL A 5 -8.62 76.11 4.15
CA VAL A 5 -7.68 76.27 2.98
C VAL A 5 -6.37 77.06 3.27
N ILE A 6 -5.14 76.78 2.79
CA ILE A 6 -4.39 75.72 2.04
C ILE A 6 -2.89 75.98 2.35
N ALA A 7 -2.05 74.94 2.38
CA ALA A 7 -0.69 75.00 1.83
C ALA A 7 -0.31 73.62 1.24
N LEU A 8 0.25 73.63 0.02
CA LEU A 8 0.58 72.49 -0.86
C LEU A 8 1.99 71.93 -0.58
N VAL A 9 2.22 70.68 -1.05
CA VAL A 9 3.45 69.99 -1.58
C VAL A 9 3.34 68.50 -1.21
N PRO A 10 3.44 67.50 -2.14
CA PRO A 10 4.74 67.02 -2.67
C PRO A 10 4.78 66.33 -4.07
N SER A 11 5.96 66.30 -4.71
CA SER A 11 6.61 65.12 -5.38
C SER A 11 7.87 65.55 -6.17
N PRO A 12 8.90 64.67 -6.27
CA PRO A 12 9.40 64.23 -7.59
C PRO A 12 10.08 62.82 -7.56
N PRO A 13 10.75 62.32 -8.63
CA PRO A 13 10.25 62.06 -9.99
C PRO A 13 10.62 60.64 -10.52
N SER A 14 9.99 60.25 -11.64
CA SER A 14 10.33 59.08 -12.47
C SER A 14 11.52 59.35 -13.41
N LEU A 15 12.40 58.37 -13.63
CA LEU A 15 13.42 58.40 -14.69
C LEU A 15 13.32 57.21 -15.64
N ILE A 16 13.28 57.56 -16.92
CA ILE A 16 13.26 56.75 -18.13
C ILE A 16 14.70 56.45 -18.54
N LEU A 17 15.00 55.21 -19.00
CA LEU A 17 16.27 54.89 -19.67
C LEU A 17 16.02 54.24 -21.03
N ASN A 18 16.78 54.75 -22.00
CA ASN A 18 16.72 54.57 -23.45
C ASN A 18 17.50 53.31 -23.91
N PRO A 19 17.17 52.67 -25.05
CA PRO A 19 17.82 51.44 -25.52
C PRO A 19 18.86 51.71 -26.63
N ARG A 20 20.14 51.41 -26.41
CA ARG A 20 21.17 51.23 -27.46
C ARG A 20 22.34 50.36 -26.98
N ASN A 21 22.40 49.11 -27.43
CA ASN A 21 23.57 48.55 -28.13
C ASN A 21 23.34 47.09 -28.53
N ILE A 22 23.41 46.86 -29.84
CA ILE A 22 23.39 45.56 -30.53
C ILE A 22 24.85 45.25 -30.88
N GLN A 23 25.31 44.05 -30.56
CA GLN A 23 26.46 43.44 -31.24
C GLN A 23 26.14 41.98 -31.56
N THR A 24 25.95 41.73 -32.86
CA THR A 24 25.88 40.44 -33.55
C THR A 24 27.29 39.92 -33.82
N TYR A 25 27.54 38.63 -33.60
CA TYR A 25 28.63 37.91 -34.29
C TYR A 25 28.19 36.51 -34.73
N GLN A 26 28.65 36.18 -35.93
CA GLN A 26 28.24 35.12 -36.85
C GLN A 26 28.55 33.69 -36.39
N ILE A 27 27.69 32.78 -36.84
CA ILE A 27 27.90 31.33 -36.85
C ILE A 27 28.80 30.99 -38.05
N GLY A 28 29.98 30.44 -37.78
CA GLY A 28 30.85 29.80 -38.77
C GLY A 28 30.77 28.29 -38.66
N THR A 29 30.28 27.64 -39.71
CA THR A 29 30.33 26.19 -39.94
C THR A 29 31.77 25.73 -40.21
N PHE A 30 32.25 24.77 -39.43
CA PHE A 30 33.41 23.93 -39.80
C PHE A 30 33.04 22.45 -39.66
N LEU A 31 33.07 21.76 -40.79
CA LEU A 31 33.01 20.31 -40.91
C LEU A 31 34.37 19.72 -40.49
N LEU A 32 34.36 18.84 -39.49
CA LEU A 32 35.47 17.93 -39.22
C LEU A 32 34.94 16.50 -39.07
N HIS A 33 35.32 15.67 -40.03
CA HIS A 33 35.21 14.22 -40.00
C HIS A 33 36.08 13.65 -38.88
N HIS A 34 35.46 13.02 -37.88
CA HIS A 34 36.14 12.05 -37.04
C HIS A 34 35.30 10.78 -36.87
N THR A 35 35.86 9.67 -37.36
CA THR A 35 35.42 8.30 -37.18
C THR A 35 35.52 7.89 -35.71
N PRO A 36 34.53 7.22 -35.09
CA PRO A 36 34.68 6.68 -33.76
C PRO A 36 35.42 5.35 -33.82
N ARG A 37 36.65 5.32 -33.29
CA ARG A 37 37.36 4.09 -32.94
C ARG A 37 36.72 3.54 -31.66
N SER A 38 35.99 2.44 -31.79
CA SER A 38 35.40 1.69 -30.68
C SER A 38 36.50 1.06 -29.84
N SER A 39 36.75 1.63 -28.66
CA SER A 39 37.39 0.95 -27.54
C SER A 39 36.32 0.68 -26.47
N PRO A 40 36.26 -0.53 -25.88
CA PRO A 40 35.21 -0.86 -24.93
C PRO A 40 35.41 -0.04 -23.65
N ILE A 41 34.44 0.81 -23.33
CA ILE A 41 34.33 1.41 -22.00
C ILE A 41 34.03 0.24 -21.06
N ILE A 42 35.02 -0.15 -20.27
CA ILE A 42 34.81 -1.04 -19.13
C ILE A 42 33.87 -0.29 -18.19
N SER A 43 32.62 -0.72 -18.16
CA SER A 43 31.63 -0.29 -17.17
C SER A 43 32.18 -0.59 -15.79
N MET A 44 32.82 0.40 -15.16
CA MET A 44 33.19 0.33 -13.75
C MET A 44 31.90 0.52 -12.96
N SER A 45 31.18 -0.58 -12.76
CA SER A 45 29.91 -0.57 -12.03
C SER A 45 30.17 -0.31 -10.55
N SER A 46 29.45 0.67 -9.99
CA SER A 46 29.24 0.78 -8.55
C SER A 46 28.74 -0.55 -7.99
N TRP A 47 29.22 -0.95 -6.81
CA TRP A 47 28.83 -2.23 -6.21
C TRP A 47 28.06 -2.02 -4.91
N SER A 48 26.95 -2.72 -4.79
CA SER A 48 26.15 -2.71 -3.56
C SER A 48 26.84 -3.56 -2.51
N CYS A 49 27.04 -2.99 -1.32
CA CYS A 49 27.54 -3.72 -0.18
C CYS A 49 26.60 -4.86 0.21
N ILE A 50 27.12 -6.09 0.33
CA ILE A 50 26.30 -7.26 0.70
C ILE A 50 25.83 -7.23 2.16
N LYS A 51 26.46 -6.41 3.01
CA LYS A 51 26.17 -6.31 4.45
C LYS A 51 25.19 -5.18 4.77
N CYS A 52 25.37 -4.01 4.17
CA CYS A 52 24.56 -2.82 4.48
C CYS A 52 23.83 -2.22 3.26
N THR A 53 23.94 -2.83 2.07
CA THR A 53 23.28 -2.41 0.82
C THR A 53 23.66 -1.03 0.28
N PHE A 54 24.58 -0.32 0.95
CA PHE A 54 25.11 0.93 0.45
C PHE A 54 25.77 0.73 -0.91
N LEU A 55 25.40 1.57 -1.88
CA LEU A 55 25.93 1.54 -3.23
C LEU A 55 27.27 2.27 -3.25
N ASN A 56 28.36 1.51 -3.20
CA ASN A 56 29.71 2.08 -3.21
C ASN A 56 30.06 2.58 -4.60
N PRO A 57 30.65 3.79 -4.71
CA PRO A 57 31.05 4.34 -6.00
C PRO A 57 32.16 3.48 -6.63
N PRO A 58 32.35 3.53 -7.96
CA PRO A 58 33.33 2.71 -8.66
C PRO A 58 34.79 2.91 -8.23
N SER A 59 35.10 4.06 -7.59
CA SER A 59 36.40 4.37 -7.00
C SER A 59 36.72 3.53 -5.76
N GLN A 60 35.69 3.04 -5.06
CA GLN A 60 35.86 2.29 -3.82
C GLN A 60 35.91 0.78 -4.10
N LYS A 61 37.11 0.19 -4.04
CA LYS A 61 37.36 -1.19 -4.50
C LYS A 61 37.62 -2.22 -3.40
N SER A 62 37.93 -1.79 -2.17
CA SER A 62 38.44 -2.69 -1.12
C SER A 62 37.46 -2.90 0.04
N GLN A 63 36.67 -1.89 0.41
CA GLN A 63 35.73 -1.98 1.54
C GLN A 63 34.55 -1.02 1.38
N CYS A 64 33.41 -1.33 1.99
CA CYS A 64 32.25 -0.45 1.95
C CYS A 64 32.50 0.86 2.75
N GLN A 65 32.10 2.01 2.21
CA GLN A 65 32.29 3.32 2.88
C GLN A 65 31.51 3.47 4.19
N ILE A 66 30.41 2.75 4.35
CA ILE A 66 29.53 2.89 5.52
C ILE A 66 29.86 1.87 6.61
N CYS A 67 30.19 0.62 6.25
CA CYS A 67 30.36 -0.46 7.22
C CYS A 67 31.67 -1.25 7.08
N SER A 68 32.59 -0.78 6.23
CA SER A 68 33.94 -1.34 6.04
C SER A 68 34.02 -2.80 5.60
N SER A 69 32.93 -3.40 5.12
CA SER A 69 32.93 -4.80 4.65
C SER A 69 33.41 -4.94 3.20
N SER A 70 34.05 -6.05 2.88
CA SER A 70 34.63 -6.34 1.56
C SER A 70 33.59 -6.57 0.44
N PRO A 71 33.95 -6.35 -0.84
CA PRO A 71 33.10 -6.60 -2.00
C PRO A 71 32.91 -8.10 -2.34
N PRO A 72 31.83 -8.47 -3.07
CA PRO A 72 31.54 -9.85 -3.44
C PRO A 72 32.45 -10.41 -4.57
N PRO A 73 32.69 -11.74 -4.64
CA PRO A 73 33.50 -12.40 -5.67
C PRO A 73 32.76 -12.60 -7.01
N SER A 74 33.48 -12.60 -8.14
CA SER A 74 32.95 -12.72 -9.52
C SER A 74 32.56 -14.16 -9.93
N PRO A 75 31.52 -14.39 -10.77
CA PRO A 75 31.07 -15.73 -11.18
C PRO A 75 31.72 -16.28 -12.48
N PRO A 76 31.75 -17.62 -12.71
CA PRO A 76 32.25 -18.27 -13.96
C PRO A 76 31.13 -18.61 -14.98
N PRO A 77 31.45 -18.98 -16.25
CA PRO A 77 30.45 -19.18 -17.32
C PRO A 77 29.90 -20.63 -17.45
N SER A 78 28.71 -20.79 -18.04
CA SER A 78 27.88 -22.02 -18.06
C SER A 78 27.63 -22.61 -19.47
N SER A 79 27.37 -23.93 -19.58
CA SER A 79 26.95 -24.65 -20.81
C SER A 79 25.74 -25.58 -20.58
N SER A 80 24.98 -25.88 -21.64
CA SER A 80 23.61 -26.44 -21.66
C SER A 80 23.49 -27.87 -22.23
N SER A 81 22.53 -28.68 -21.74
CA SER A 81 21.91 -29.80 -22.49
C SER A 81 20.53 -30.20 -21.92
N SER A 82 19.60 -30.63 -22.77
CA SER A 82 18.21 -31.00 -22.45
C SER A 82 18.03 -32.53 -22.34
N SER A 83 17.25 -33.01 -21.36
CA SER A 83 16.98 -34.43 -21.12
C SER A 83 15.47 -34.74 -21.03
N PRO A 84 15.02 -35.97 -21.37
CA PRO A 84 13.60 -36.34 -21.46
C PRO A 84 12.88 -36.38 -20.10
N PRO A 85 11.53 -36.28 -20.09
CA PRO A 85 10.76 -36.12 -18.85
C PRO A 85 10.85 -37.36 -17.94
N LYS A 86 11.00 -37.12 -16.64
CA LYS A 86 11.05 -38.10 -15.54
C LYS A 86 10.08 -37.67 -14.43
N TRP A 87 9.57 -38.61 -13.64
CA TRP A 87 8.73 -38.33 -12.46
C TRP A 87 9.50 -38.60 -11.17
N SER A 88 9.34 -37.74 -10.16
CA SER A 88 10.02 -37.93 -8.88
C SER A 88 9.18 -38.81 -7.94
N CYS A 89 9.80 -39.84 -7.38
CA CYS A 89 9.18 -40.70 -6.39
C CYS A 89 8.88 -39.93 -5.10
N LYS A 90 7.64 -39.91 -4.64
CA LYS A 90 7.27 -39.15 -3.43
C LYS A 90 7.90 -39.68 -2.14
N ALA A 91 8.28 -40.96 -2.08
CA ALA A 91 8.87 -41.55 -0.88
C ALA A 91 10.39 -41.34 -0.78
N CYS A 92 11.10 -41.43 -1.91
CA CYS A 92 12.57 -41.41 -1.90
C CYS A 92 13.18 -40.41 -2.89
N THR A 93 12.36 -39.54 -3.48
CA THR A 93 12.69 -38.46 -4.42
C THR A 93 13.41 -38.85 -5.72
N LEU A 94 13.73 -40.13 -5.91
CA LEU A 94 14.37 -40.64 -7.12
C LEU A 94 13.55 -40.28 -8.37
N LEU A 95 14.22 -39.71 -9.39
CA LEU A 95 13.63 -39.37 -10.67
C LEU A 95 13.57 -40.60 -11.58
N ASN A 96 12.41 -41.23 -11.63
CA ASN A 96 12.12 -42.43 -12.41
C ASN A 96 11.65 -42.06 -13.82
N PRO A 97 12.00 -42.84 -14.86
CA PRO A 97 11.40 -42.68 -16.19
C PRO A 97 9.87 -42.84 -16.14
N TYR A 98 9.13 -42.02 -16.90
CA TYR A 98 7.66 -42.09 -16.96
C TYR A 98 7.09 -43.43 -17.46
N LYS A 99 7.90 -44.29 -18.07
CA LYS A 99 7.49 -45.64 -18.50
C LYS A 99 7.35 -46.61 -17.32
N ASN A 100 7.85 -46.27 -16.14
CA ASN A 100 7.79 -47.12 -14.96
C ASN A 100 6.67 -46.68 -14.03
N SER A 101 5.77 -47.61 -13.68
CA SER A 101 4.64 -47.38 -12.78
C SER A 101 5.00 -47.45 -11.29
N THR A 102 6.21 -47.88 -10.94
CA THR A 102 6.73 -48.01 -9.58
C THR A 102 8.17 -47.53 -9.52
N CYS A 103 8.57 -46.95 -8.38
CA CYS A 103 9.93 -46.46 -8.15
C CYS A 103 10.91 -47.65 -8.11
N GLU A 104 12.01 -47.56 -8.87
CA GLU A 104 13.02 -48.62 -8.94
C GLU A 104 13.77 -48.85 -7.62
N LEU A 105 13.88 -47.82 -6.78
CA LEU A 105 14.65 -47.90 -5.54
C LEU A 105 13.82 -48.36 -4.33
N CYS A 106 12.55 -47.97 -4.26
CA CYS A 106 11.73 -48.22 -3.07
C CYS A 106 10.35 -48.84 -3.38
N GLY A 107 10.06 -49.18 -4.64
CA GLY A 107 8.80 -49.79 -5.07
C GLY A 107 7.57 -48.87 -5.01
N THR A 108 7.70 -47.63 -4.51
CA THR A 108 6.57 -46.69 -4.36
C THR A 108 5.93 -46.37 -5.72
N ARG A 109 4.61 -46.53 -5.82
CA ARG A 109 3.86 -46.33 -7.07
C ARG A 109 3.85 -44.88 -7.55
N SER A 110 3.79 -44.70 -8.87
CA SER A 110 3.69 -43.38 -9.49
C SER A 110 2.37 -42.69 -9.13
N PRO A 111 2.40 -41.42 -8.69
CA PRO A 111 1.22 -40.71 -8.19
C PRO A 111 0.21 -40.31 -9.27
N VAL A 112 0.42 -40.66 -10.54
CA VAL A 112 -0.54 -40.41 -11.63
C VAL A 112 -1.70 -41.43 -11.62
N LEU A 113 -1.64 -42.45 -10.75
CA LEU A 113 -2.72 -43.40 -10.56
C LEU A 113 -2.97 -43.60 -9.05
N SER A 114 -3.93 -42.85 -8.49
CA SER A 114 -4.84 -43.25 -7.40
C SER A 114 -5.13 -42.10 -6.41
N LEU A 115 -6.33 -41.53 -6.54
CA LEU A 115 -7.03 -40.77 -5.49
C LEU A 115 -7.56 -41.76 -4.44
N SER A 116 -7.29 -41.54 -3.15
CA SER A 116 -8.31 -41.53 -2.07
C SER A 116 -7.71 -41.42 -0.65
N ASN A 117 -8.39 -40.58 0.14
CA ASN A 117 -8.55 -40.57 1.59
C ASN A 117 -7.60 -39.80 2.54
N SER A 118 -8.32 -39.15 3.45
CA SER A 118 -8.07 -38.09 4.43
C SER A 118 -7.84 -38.63 5.85
N ASN A 119 -7.13 -37.87 6.70
CA ASN A 119 -7.60 -37.44 8.03
C ASN A 119 -6.56 -36.58 8.78
N LEU A 120 -7.07 -35.59 9.50
CA LEU A 120 -6.40 -34.54 10.27
C LEU A 120 -6.45 -34.92 11.77
N LEU A 121 -5.40 -34.62 12.55
CA LEU A 121 -5.50 -34.54 14.01
C LEU A 121 -4.65 -33.38 14.59
N GLN A 122 -5.18 -32.89 15.70
CA GLN A 122 -5.04 -31.62 16.39
C GLN A 122 -4.24 -31.82 17.68
N LEU A 123 -3.32 -30.93 18.04
CA LEU A 123 -2.77 -30.84 19.41
C LEU A 123 -2.40 -29.41 19.81
N SER A 124 -2.85 -29.04 21.00
CA SER A 124 -2.49 -27.91 21.85
C SER A 124 -1.11 -28.11 22.48
N ASP A 125 -0.44 -27.01 22.86
CA ASP A 125 -0.06 -26.75 24.26
C ASP A 125 0.84 -25.51 24.41
N ASP A 126 0.63 -24.86 25.55
CA ASP A 126 1.35 -23.73 26.14
C ASP A 126 2.83 -24.03 26.41
N ASP A 127 3.67 -22.99 26.30
CA ASP A 127 4.79 -22.80 27.23
C ASP A 127 5.30 -21.35 27.17
N ASP A 128 5.44 -20.77 28.35
CA ASP A 128 5.75 -19.37 28.65
C ASP A 128 7.26 -19.25 28.86
N ASP A 129 7.99 -18.66 27.92
CA ASP A 129 9.42 -18.38 28.06
C ASP A 129 9.71 -16.90 27.76
N ARG A 130 10.20 -16.21 28.79
CA ARG A 130 10.60 -14.80 28.76
C ARG A 130 11.93 -14.63 28.04
N ASP A 131 11.88 -14.43 26.72
CA ASP A 131 13.00 -13.93 25.94
C ASP A 131 12.63 -12.62 25.21
N SER A 132 13.46 -11.59 25.39
CA SER A 132 13.22 -10.18 25.04
C SER A 132 13.48 -9.86 23.57
N SER A 133 13.04 -10.72 22.65
CA SER A 133 13.27 -10.54 21.22
C SER A 133 11.98 -10.17 20.46
N VAL A 134 11.72 -8.87 20.35
CA VAL A 134 10.65 -8.27 19.52
C VAL A 134 11.06 -8.21 18.04
N GLY A 135 12.29 -8.61 17.70
CA GLY A 135 12.92 -8.33 16.40
C GLY A 135 12.65 -9.28 15.25
N SER A 136 11.59 -10.10 15.29
CA SER A 136 11.22 -10.97 14.16
C SER A 136 9.98 -10.50 13.39
N VAL A 137 9.34 -9.41 13.83
CA VAL A 137 8.11 -8.89 13.23
C VAL A 137 8.38 -7.83 12.15
N PHE A 138 9.53 -7.16 12.22
CA PHE A 138 9.89 -6.05 11.32
C PHE A 138 11.18 -6.35 10.55
N PHE A 139 11.16 -7.36 9.68
CA PHE A 139 12.25 -7.57 8.74
C PHE A 139 11.90 -6.97 7.36
N PRO A 140 12.73 -6.08 6.79
CA PRO A 140 12.62 -5.71 5.39
C PRO A 140 13.14 -6.88 4.52
N LEU A 141 12.29 -7.47 3.67
CA LEU A 141 12.69 -8.55 2.76
C LEU A 141 12.51 -8.19 1.26
N ARG A 142 13.67 -8.15 0.60
CA ARG A 142 14.09 -8.43 -0.79
C ARG A 142 13.06 -8.38 -1.94
N SER A 143 13.43 -7.67 -3.01
CA SER A 143 12.70 -7.61 -4.28
C SER A 143 12.83 -8.89 -5.13
N CYS A 144 11.71 -9.34 -5.68
CA CYS A 144 11.67 -10.32 -6.75
C CYS A 144 12.07 -9.68 -8.08
N LYS A 145 13.06 -10.28 -8.77
CA LYS A 145 13.42 -9.91 -10.15
C LYS A 145 12.33 -10.40 -11.11
N ARG A 146 11.55 -9.49 -11.72
CA ARG A 146 10.73 -9.80 -12.90
C ARG A 146 11.56 -9.53 -14.15
N LYS A 147 11.67 -10.53 -15.03
CA LYS A 147 12.16 -10.36 -16.40
C LYS A 147 11.08 -9.63 -17.20
N PHE A 148 11.48 -8.58 -17.91
CA PHE A 148 10.64 -7.86 -18.86
C PHE A 148 10.99 -8.41 -20.24
N ASP A 149 10.05 -9.09 -20.88
CA ASP A 149 10.13 -9.39 -22.32
C ASP A 149 9.57 -8.19 -23.08
N SER A 150 10.41 -7.60 -23.94
CA SER A 150 10.10 -6.49 -24.83
C SER A 150 9.33 -6.98 -26.05
N LEU A 151 8.18 -6.36 -26.35
CA LEU A 151 7.49 -6.45 -27.64
C LEU A 151 7.66 -5.13 -28.38
N ASP A 152 8.29 -5.21 -29.55
CA ASP A 152 8.54 -4.09 -30.46
C ASP A 152 7.27 -3.63 -31.20
N HIS A 153 7.29 -2.34 -31.53
CA HIS A 153 6.31 -1.59 -32.31
C HIS A 153 6.31 -1.96 -33.80
N ALA A 154 5.11 -2.04 -34.39
CA ALA A 154 4.88 -1.66 -35.79
C ALA A 154 3.48 -1.03 -35.95
N GLN A 155 3.43 0.11 -36.63
CA GLN A 155 2.25 0.94 -36.99
C GLN A 155 2.30 1.14 -38.53
N PRO A 156 1.25 1.68 -39.18
CA PRO A 156 0.25 0.96 -39.96
C PRO A 156 0.41 1.13 -41.48
N SER A 157 -0.39 0.40 -42.27
CA SER A 157 -0.62 0.76 -43.68
C SER A 157 -2.06 0.46 -44.10
N THR A 158 -2.64 1.48 -44.71
CA THR A 158 -3.95 1.62 -45.34
C THR A 158 -4.12 0.74 -46.57
N VAL A 159 -5.26 0.07 -46.73
CA VAL A 159 -5.90 -0.17 -48.04
C VAL A 159 -7.43 -0.18 -47.88
N THR A 160 -8.08 0.66 -48.67
CA THR A 160 -9.51 0.75 -48.96
C THR A 160 -9.97 -0.40 -49.85
N THR A 161 -11.20 -0.90 -49.66
CA THR A 161 -12.15 -1.21 -50.75
C THR A 161 -13.53 -1.57 -50.18
N ALA A 162 -14.55 -1.05 -50.84
CA ALA A 162 -15.96 -1.19 -50.51
C ALA A 162 -16.60 -2.40 -51.22
N SER A 163 -17.60 -3.03 -50.59
CA SER A 163 -18.88 -3.38 -51.24
C SER A 163 -19.86 -4.09 -50.28
N SER A 164 -20.98 -3.39 -50.03
CA SER A 164 -22.37 -3.83 -50.18
C SER A 164 -22.70 -5.33 -50.23
N ASN A 165 -23.51 -5.84 -49.29
CA ASN A 165 -24.84 -6.41 -49.65
C ASN A 165 -25.75 -6.75 -48.45
N LYS A 166 -27.05 -6.69 -48.79
CA LYS A 166 -28.27 -6.66 -47.97
C LYS A 166 -28.71 -8.00 -47.32
N LYS A 167 -29.51 -7.84 -46.25
CA LYS A 167 -30.73 -8.59 -45.84
C LYS A 167 -30.61 -10.09 -45.48
N LYS A 168 -31.08 -10.49 -44.29
CA LYS A 168 -32.49 -10.88 -44.05
C LYS A 168 -32.76 -11.20 -42.56
N THR A 169 -33.84 -10.62 -42.07
CA THR A 169 -34.60 -10.91 -40.85
C THR A 169 -35.24 -12.30 -40.92
N ILE A 170 -35.36 -12.98 -39.78
CA ILE A 170 -36.41 -13.99 -39.56
C ILE A 170 -37.04 -13.70 -38.19
N ASP A 171 -38.35 -13.52 -38.25
CA ASP A 171 -39.31 -13.24 -37.20
C ASP A 171 -39.96 -14.56 -36.76
N PHE A 172 -40.31 -14.71 -35.49
CA PHE A 172 -41.31 -15.67 -35.04
C PHE A 172 -42.01 -15.11 -33.80
N THR A 173 -43.19 -14.54 -34.06
CA THR A 173 -44.21 -14.14 -33.09
C THR A 173 -45.23 -15.28 -32.89
N VAL A 174 -46.19 -15.05 -31.97
CA VAL A 174 -47.49 -15.71 -31.71
C VAL A 174 -47.50 -16.40 -30.32
N SER A 175 -48.38 -16.11 -29.35
CA SER A 175 -49.53 -15.18 -29.28
C SER A 175 -49.98 -14.98 -27.83
N VAL A 176 -50.70 -13.87 -27.63
CA VAL A 176 -51.33 -13.38 -26.39
C VAL A 176 -52.65 -14.11 -26.09
N ALA A 177 -52.93 -14.36 -24.81
CA ALA A 177 -54.28 -14.49 -24.28
C ALA A 177 -54.46 -13.56 -23.07
N SER A 178 -55.58 -12.84 -23.08
CA SER A 178 -55.97 -11.77 -22.16
C SER A 178 -56.65 -12.32 -20.89
N GLY A 179 -56.38 -11.71 -19.74
CA GLY A 179 -57.06 -11.97 -18.46
C GLY A 179 -56.74 -10.89 -17.43
N LYS A 180 -57.80 -10.30 -16.87
CA LYS A 180 -57.87 -9.06 -16.08
C LYS A 180 -57.25 -9.12 -14.68
N ASP A 181 -56.86 -7.93 -14.21
CA ASP A 181 -56.85 -7.37 -12.84
C ASP A 181 -56.36 -8.25 -11.68
N VAL A 182 -55.26 -7.84 -11.03
CA VAL A 182 -55.21 -7.44 -9.60
C VAL A 182 -53.89 -6.70 -9.37
N ALA A 183 -53.96 -5.39 -9.12
CA ALA A 183 -52.88 -4.63 -8.53
C ALA A 183 -52.67 -5.10 -7.07
N SER A 184 -51.49 -5.60 -6.75
CA SER A 184 -51.04 -5.77 -5.37
C SER A 184 -49.52 -5.70 -5.26
N SER A 185 -49.07 -4.52 -4.82
CA SER A 185 -48.05 -4.32 -3.79
C SER A 185 -46.78 -5.20 -3.84
N MET A 186 -45.81 -4.81 -4.67
CA MET A 186 -44.42 -4.81 -4.21
C MET A 186 -44.05 -3.38 -3.82
N LYS A 187 -44.37 -3.03 -2.55
CA LYS A 187 -43.69 -1.93 -1.88
C LYS A 187 -42.24 -2.35 -1.72
N ILE A 188 -41.41 -1.93 -2.68
CA ILE A 188 -40.01 -1.67 -2.41
C ILE A 188 -40.04 -0.64 -1.26
N LEU A 189 -39.67 -1.08 -0.06
CA LEU A 189 -39.31 -0.19 1.02
C LEU A 189 -38.02 0.50 0.59
N SER A 190 -38.16 1.49 -0.29
CA SER A 190 -37.29 2.65 -0.34
C SER A 190 -37.49 3.36 1.00
N SER A 191 -36.84 2.84 2.05
CA SER A 191 -36.51 3.69 3.18
C SER A 191 -35.59 4.75 2.59
N GLY A 192 -36.12 5.96 2.40
CA GLY A 192 -35.34 7.13 2.06
C GLY A 192 -34.20 7.22 3.05
N LYS A 193 -33.03 6.74 2.64
CA LYS A 193 -31.82 6.90 3.40
C LYS A 193 -31.55 8.39 3.31
N ASP A 194 -31.47 9.02 4.47
CA ASP A 194 -31.03 10.40 4.61
C ASP A 194 -29.60 10.48 4.05
N VAL A 195 -29.47 10.71 2.74
CA VAL A 195 -28.22 10.66 1.96
C VAL A 195 -27.36 11.91 2.18
N GLY A 196 -27.70 12.76 3.16
CA GLY A 196 -27.01 14.02 3.43
C GLY A 196 -26.20 14.10 4.73
N THR A 197 -26.27 13.12 5.64
CA THR A 197 -25.90 13.38 7.05
C THR A 197 -24.77 12.54 7.65
N SER A 198 -24.34 11.44 7.02
CA SER A 198 -23.28 10.56 7.56
C SER A 198 -22.16 10.29 6.54
N LEU A 199 -20.90 10.37 6.96
CA LEU A 199 -19.72 10.02 6.17
C LEU A 199 -18.95 8.87 6.82
N LYS A 200 -18.50 7.92 6.00
CA LYS A 200 -17.67 6.79 6.41
C LYS A 200 -16.23 6.96 5.94
N ILE A 201 -15.29 6.83 6.88
CA ILE A 201 -13.85 6.93 6.63
C ILE A 201 -13.20 5.61 7.04
N LEU A 202 -12.50 4.97 6.10
CA LEU A 202 -11.73 3.74 6.35
C LEU A 202 -10.25 4.08 6.52
N SER A 203 -9.59 3.53 7.54
CA SER A 203 -8.13 3.46 7.63
C SER A 203 -7.67 2.02 7.63
N TYR A 204 -6.65 1.69 6.84
CA TYR A 204 -6.16 0.32 6.74
C TYR A 204 -4.67 0.25 6.30
N ASN A 205 -3.78 -0.25 7.17
CA ASN A 205 -2.48 -0.73 6.75
C ASN A 205 -2.65 -2.05 5.96
N VAL A 206 -2.30 -2.04 4.67
CA VAL A 206 -2.58 -3.16 3.74
C VAL A 206 -1.49 -4.24 3.76
N TRP A 207 -0.43 -4.01 4.52
CA TRP A 207 0.76 -4.85 4.62
C TRP A 207 1.47 -5.09 3.31
N PHE A 208 2.59 -4.40 3.13
CA PHE A 208 3.48 -4.47 1.95
C PHE A 208 4.18 -5.82 1.73
N ARG A 209 3.85 -6.85 2.50
CA ARG A 209 4.45 -8.19 2.37
C ARG A 209 3.96 -8.91 1.10
N GLU A 210 4.65 -8.68 -0.01
CA GLU A 210 4.24 -9.14 -1.35
C GLU A 210 4.50 -10.63 -1.64
N ASP A 211 5.29 -11.34 -0.83
CA ASP A 211 5.50 -12.79 -0.97
C ASP A 211 4.28 -13.61 -0.51
N LEU A 212 3.31 -12.98 0.16
CA LEU A 212 2.16 -13.64 0.78
C LEU A 212 0.86 -13.23 0.07
N GLU A 213 0.55 -13.90 -1.03
CA GLU A 213 -0.73 -13.86 -1.74
C GLU A 213 -1.31 -12.44 -1.99
N PRO A 214 -0.52 -11.46 -2.47
CA PRO A 214 -0.95 -10.05 -2.54
C PRO A 214 -2.21 -9.85 -3.37
N GLN A 215 -2.40 -10.59 -4.47
CA GLN A 215 -3.62 -10.50 -5.29
C GLN A 215 -4.88 -10.85 -4.49
N LYS A 216 -4.86 -11.96 -3.74
CA LYS A 216 -6.02 -12.42 -2.97
C LYS A 216 -6.24 -11.55 -1.74
N ARG A 217 -5.17 -11.14 -1.06
CA ARG A 217 -5.24 -10.21 0.08
C ARG A 217 -5.83 -8.86 -0.33
N MET A 218 -5.32 -8.24 -1.39
CA MET A 218 -5.82 -6.96 -1.88
C MET A 218 -7.23 -7.07 -2.45
N LYS A 219 -7.59 -8.21 -3.06
CA LYS A 219 -8.99 -8.49 -3.42
C LYS A 219 -9.89 -8.53 -2.18
N ALA A 220 -9.49 -9.21 -1.10
CA ALA A 220 -10.26 -9.26 0.14
C ALA A 220 -10.44 -7.87 0.78
N ILE A 221 -9.39 -7.03 0.78
CA ILE A 221 -9.51 -5.62 1.17
C ILE A 221 -10.48 -4.87 0.24
N GLY A 222 -10.42 -5.12 -1.07
CA GLY A 222 -11.35 -4.57 -2.04
C GLY A 222 -12.81 -5.00 -1.83
N ASP A 223 -13.04 -6.23 -1.42
CA ASP A 223 -14.37 -6.75 -1.07
C ASP A 223 -14.91 -6.02 0.18
N LEU A 224 -14.06 -5.71 1.17
CA LEU A 224 -14.43 -4.87 2.32
C LEU A 224 -14.75 -3.43 1.90
N VAL A 225 -13.98 -2.84 0.99
CA VAL A 225 -14.28 -1.52 0.41
C VAL A 225 -15.63 -1.53 -0.29
N HIS A 226 -15.96 -2.58 -1.04
CA HIS A 226 -17.26 -2.73 -1.69
C HIS A 226 -18.39 -2.87 -0.67
N LEU A 227 -18.22 -3.73 0.33
CA LEU A 227 -19.21 -4.00 1.38
C LEU A 227 -19.55 -2.75 2.19
N HIS A 228 -18.53 -2.05 2.66
CA HIS A 228 -18.72 -0.89 3.54
C HIS A 228 -18.91 0.42 2.77
N SER A 229 -18.52 0.48 1.49
CA SER A 229 -18.61 1.65 0.62
C SER A 229 -18.20 2.95 1.33
N PRO A 230 -16.97 3.03 1.89
CA PRO A 230 -16.51 4.24 2.59
C PRO A 230 -16.46 5.43 1.64
N ASP A 231 -16.72 6.63 2.14
CA ASP A 231 -16.63 7.89 1.37
C ASP A 231 -15.18 8.31 1.18
N LEU A 232 -14.34 8.01 2.17
CA LEU A 232 -12.92 8.34 2.21
C LEU A 232 -12.12 7.12 2.68
N ILE A 233 -10.93 6.90 2.12
CA ILE A 233 -10.04 5.78 2.51
C ILE A 233 -8.63 6.30 2.72
N CYS A 234 -8.01 5.86 3.81
CA CYS A 234 -6.63 6.08 4.21
C CYS A 234 -5.89 4.73 4.20
N PHE A 235 -5.13 4.45 3.14
CA PHE A 235 -4.28 3.25 3.10
C PHE A 235 -2.84 3.57 3.47
N GLN A 236 -2.20 2.67 4.20
CA GLN A 236 -0.76 2.67 4.52
C GLN A 236 -0.10 1.43 3.92
N GLU A 237 1.23 1.46 3.73
CA GLU A 237 2.03 0.36 3.15
C GLU A 237 1.61 -0.06 1.73
N VAL A 238 1.08 0.88 0.93
CA VAL A 238 0.78 0.61 -0.48
C VAL A 238 2.09 0.60 -1.25
N THR A 239 2.39 -0.51 -1.94
CA THR A 239 3.52 -0.63 -2.88
C THR A 239 3.06 -0.34 -4.31
N PRO A 240 3.98 -0.17 -5.28
CA PRO A 240 3.61 -0.03 -6.69
C PRO A 240 2.76 -1.21 -7.22
N ASN A 241 3.07 -2.44 -6.79
CA ASN A 241 2.31 -3.62 -7.19
C ASN A 241 0.91 -3.64 -6.59
N ILE A 242 0.77 -3.29 -5.30
CA ILE A 242 -0.53 -3.19 -4.63
C ILE A 242 -1.38 -2.08 -5.26
N TYR A 243 -0.78 -0.94 -5.58
CA TYR A 243 -1.42 0.15 -6.31
C TYR A 243 -2.01 -0.31 -7.65
N ASP A 244 -1.27 -1.11 -8.43
CA ASP A 244 -1.77 -1.68 -9.68
C ASP A 244 -2.94 -2.66 -9.48
N ILE A 245 -2.95 -3.42 -8.39
CA ILE A 245 -4.06 -4.32 -8.04
C ILE A 245 -5.31 -3.50 -7.72
N PHE A 246 -5.17 -2.48 -6.87
CA PHE A 246 -6.27 -1.58 -6.53
C PHE A 246 -6.81 -0.84 -7.76
N LYS A 247 -5.95 -0.33 -8.65
CA LYS A 247 -6.38 0.33 -9.90
C LYS A 247 -7.23 -0.56 -10.81
N LYS A 248 -7.01 -1.88 -10.79
CA LYS A 248 -7.78 -2.85 -11.58
C LYS A 248 -9.08 -3.27 -10.91
N SER A 249 -9.29 -2.89 -9.66
CA SER A 249 -10.48 -3.27 -8.90
C SER A 249 -11.70 -2.46 -9.34
N THR A 250 -12.88 -3.08 -9.32
CA THR A 250 -14.12 -2.46 -9.79
C THR A 250 -14.54 -1.24 -8.99
N TRP A 251 -14.18 -1.19 -7.70
CA TRP A 251 -14.46 -0.07 -6.80
C TRP A 251 -13.55 1.14 -7.05
N TRP A 252 -12.45 1.03 -7.79
CA TRP A 252 -11.48 2.12 -7.94
C TRP A 252 -12.07 3.36 -8.60
N SER A 253 -12.88 3.16 -9.64
CA SER A 253 -13.35 4.22 -10.54
C SER A 253 -14.18 5.32 -9.87
N VAL A 254 -14.78 5.05 -8.71
CA VAL A 254 -15.59 6.03 -7.97
C VAL A 254 -14.77 6.92 -7.05
N TYR A 255 -13.45 6.68 -6.91
CA TYR A 255 -12.57 7.45 -6.04
C TYR A 255 -11.58 8.31 -6.82
N GLN A 256 -11.39 9.54 -6.36
CA GLN A 256 -10.22 10.35 -6.68
C GLN A 256 -9.05 9.92 -5.79
N CYS A 257 -7.84 9.84 -6.35
CA CYS A 257 -6.66 9.33 -5.67
C CYS A 257 -5.59 10.41 -5.47
N SER A 258 -5.01 10.47 -4.27
CA SER A 258 -3.93 11.41 -3.93
C SER A 258 -2.58 11.09 -4.55
N VAL A 259 -2.41 9.87 -5.10
CA VAL A 259 -1.14 9.37 -5.61
C VAL A 259 -1.20 9.22 -7.13
N SER A 260 -0.38 10.01 -7.83
CA SER A 260 -0.17 9.87 -9.28
C SER A 260 0.66 8.62 -9.60
N ALA A 261 0.59 8.16 -10.85
CA ALA A 261 1.40 7.03 -11.31
C ALA A 261 2.90 7.26 -11.06
N ASP A 262 3.44 8.44 -11.42
CA ASP A 262 4.86 8.76 -11.24
C ASP A 262 5.29 8.70 -9.77
N LYS A 263 4.44 9.17 -8.85
CA LYS A 263 4.69 9.07 -7.40
C LYS A 263 4.64 7.62 -6.93
N ALA A 264 3.69 6.83 -7.44
CA ALA A 264 3.57 5.43 -7.05
C ALA A 264 4.82 4.63 -7.43
N TYR A 265 5.37 4.81 -8.63
CA TYR A 265 6.52 4.02 -9.09
C TYR A 265 7.89 4.55 -8.64
N SER A 266 7.96 5.75 -8.05
CA SER A 266 9.22 6.33 -7.58
C SER A 266 9.59 5.93 -6.13
N ARG A 267 8.68 5.26 -5.41
CA ARG A 267 8.86 4.91 -3.99
C ARG A 267 8.58 3.43 -3.75
N PRO A 268 9.25 2.80 -2.76
CA PRO A 268 9.04 1.39 -2.45
C PRO A 268 7.65 1.14 -1.84
N TYR A 269 7.15 2.08 -1.04
CA TYR A 269 5.80 2.08 -0.48
C TYR A 269 5.39 3.51 -0.09
N PHE A 270 4.10 3.74 0.10
CA PHE A 270 3.53 5.06 0.40
C PHE A 270 2.17 4.96 1.09
N CYS A 271 1.68 6.09 1.61
CA CYS A 271 0.29 6.24 2.02
C CYS A 271 -0.56 6.72 0.84
N MET A 272 -1.82 6.31 0.80
CA MET A 272 -2.75 6.67 -0.28
C MET A 272 -4.10 7.12 0.30
N LEU A 273 -4.55 8.31 -0.10
CA LEU A 273 -5.89 8.81 0.18
C LEU A 273 -6.78 8.63 -1.04
N LEU A 274 -8.00 8.16 -0.80
CA LEU A 274 -9.04 8.01 -1.81
C LEU A 274 -10.31 8.75 -1.35
N SER A 275 -10.97 9.47 -2.25
CA SER A 275 -12.18 10.23 -1.94
C SER A 275 -13.27 10.04 -2.98
N LYS A 276 -14.49 9.70 -2.55
CA LYS A 276 -15.72 9.85 -3.36
C LYS A 276 -16.22 11.29 -3.38
N LEU A 277 -15.87 12.07 -2.36
CA LEU A 277 -16.27 13.46 -2.22
C LEU A 277 -15.45 14.37 -3.15
N PRO A 278 -15.98 15.55 -3.53
CA PRO A 278 -15.23 16.57 -4.23
C PRO A 278 -13.96 16.95 -3.45
N VAL A 279 -12.81 16.83 -4.11
CA VAL A 279 -11.51 17.16 -3.54
C VAL A 279 -11.10 18.55 -3.98
N LYS A 280 -10.81 19.44 -3.03
CA LYS A 280 -10.24 20.77 -3.29
C LYS A 280 -8.75 20.67 -3.54
N SER A 281 -8.05 19.88 -2.72
CA SER A 281 -6.62 19.64 -2.90
C SER A 281 -6.17 18.33 -2.25
N PHE A 282 -5.12 17.76 -2.84
CA PHE A 282 -4.27 16.76 -2.19
C PHE A 282 -2.90 17.38 -1.94
N SER A 283 -2.36 17.20 -0.75
CA SER A 283 -1.00 17.62 -0.39
C SER A 283 -0.31 16.58 0.48
N ASN A 284 1.02 16.70 0.59
CA ASN A 284 1.84 15.83 1.43
C ASN A 284 2.92 16.67 2.10
N LYS A 285 3.35 16.24 3.29
CA LYS A 285 4.47 16.82 4.03
C LYS A 285 5.35 15.70 4.56
N SER A 286 6.58 15.59 4.05
CA SER A 286 7.57 14.66 4.57
C SER A 286 7.97 15.05 6.01
N PHE A 287 8.14 14.05 6.87
CA PHE A 287 8.72 14.29 8.20
C PHE A 287 10.25 14.30 8.09
N SER A 288 10.86 15.41 8.49
CA SER A 288 12.31 15.62 8.35
C SER A 288 13.14 14.68 9.23
N ASN A 289 12.57 14.21 10.34
CA ASN A 289 13.20 13.25 11.25
C ASN A 289 12.95 11.78 10.84
N SER A 290 12.27 11.52 9.72
CA SER A 290 11.96 10.16 9.31
C SER A 290 13.16 9.48 8.64
N ILE A 291 13.38 8.22 9.02
CA ILE A 291 14.41 7.36 8.42
C ILE A 291 13.76 6.33 7.49
N MET A 292 12.45 6.11 7.65
CA MET A 292 11.67 5.18 6.82
C MET A 292 10.90 5.87 5.69
N GLY A 293 11.08 7.18 5.48
CA GLY A 293 10.42 7.94 4.40
C GLY A 293 8.94 8.22 4.70
N ARG A 294 8.62 8.48 5.97
CA ARG A 294 7.27 8.77 6.46
C ARG A 294 6.85 10.20 6.12
N GLU A 295 5.56 10.37 5.90
CA GLU A 295 4.96 11.65 5.53
C GLU A 295 3.53 11.75 6.04
N LEU A 296 3.03 12.97 6.14
CA LEU A 296 1.62 13.27 6.33
C LEU A 296 0.97 13.55 4.97
N CYS A 297 0.02 12.71 4.56
CA CYS A 297 -0.84 12.95 3.40
C CYS A 297 -2.12 13.64 3.83
N ILE A 298 -2.56 14.66 3.08
CA ILE A 298 -3.72 15.50 3.42
C ILE A 298 -4.62 15.62 2.20
N ALA A 299 -5.93 15.47 2.42
CA ALA A 299 -6.98 15.78 1.46
C ALA A 299 -7.92 16.83 2.06
N GLU A 300 -8.09 17.95 1.39
CA GLU A 300 -9.15 18.91 1.68
C GLU A 300 -10.36 18.57 0.81
N VAL A 301 -11.47 18.20 1.44
CA VAL A 301 -12.68 17.75 0.74
C VAL A 301 -13.90 18.55 1.17
N GLU A 302 -14.93 18.51 0.34
CA GLU A 302 -16.22 19.12 0.63
C GLU A 302 -17.23 18.03 1.04
N ALA A 303 -17.71 18.11 2.27
CA ALA A 303 -18.77 17.25 2.78
C ALA A 303 -20.15 17.67 2.22
N ALA A 304 -21.11 16.75 2.22
CA ALA A 304 -22.49 17.06 1.89
C ALA A 304 -23.00 18.16 2.81
N ASN A 305 -23.56 19.25 2.25
CA ASN A 305 -23.91 20.57 2.83
C ASN A 305 -22.84 21.69 2.72
N GLY A 306 -21.74 21.47 1.99
CA GLY A 306 -20.72 22.49 1.75
C GLY A 306 -19.73 22.69 2.91
N LYS A 307 -19.82 21.89 3.98
CA LYS A 307 -18.86 21.91 5.08
C LYS A 307 -17.49 21.44 4.61
N SER A 308 -16.46 22.19 4.98
CA SER A 308 -15.08 21.81 4.73
C SER A 308 -14.64 20.73 5.73
N LEU A 309 -14.04 19.67 5.21
CA LEU A 309 -13.49 18.55 5.98
C LEU A 309 -12.08 18.27 5.50
N VAL A 310 -11.15 18.14 6.45
CA VAL A 310 -9.78 17.71 6.17
C VAL A 310 -9.60 16.28 6.61
N ILE A 311 -9.18 15.42 5.69
CA ILE A 311 -8.75 14.06 5.99
C ILE A 311 -7.25 14.01 5.88
N ALA A 312 -6.61 13.44 6.89
CA ALA A 312 -5.18 13.19 6.87
C ALA A 312 -4.88 11.72 7.15
N THR A 313 -3.79 11.23 6.57
CA THR A 313 -3.23 9.92 6.88
C THR A 313 -1.72 9.98 6.97
N SER A 314 -1.18 9.13 7.83
CA SER A 314 0.23 8.90 7.96
C SER A 314 0.48 7.44 8.30
N HIS A 315 1.71 7.00 8.10
CA HIS A 315 2.27 5.82 8.72
C HIS A 315 3.44 6.32 9.58
N LEU A 316 3.23 6.57 10.88
CA LEU A 316 4.27 7.16 11.74
C LEU A 316 5.39 6.15 12.03
N GLU A 317 6.59 6.63 12.32
CA GLU A 317 7.82 5.84 12.44
C GLU A 317 7.60 4.54 13.25
N SER A 318 7.86 3.40 12.61
CA SER A 318 7.63 2.09 13.23
C SER A 318 8.77 1.71 14.17
N PRO A 319 8.51 0.92 15.23
CA PRO A 319 9.59 0.25 15.93
C PRO A 319 10.28 -0.75 14.99
N CYS A 320 11.60 -0.75 14.95
CA CYS A 320 12.41 -1.69 14.17
C CYS A 320 13.49 -2.32 15.07
N PRO A 321 13.09 -3.17 16.04
CA PRO A 321 14.05 -3.92 16.82
C PRO A 321 14.80 -4.87 15.88
N GLY A 322 16.04 -4.54 15.53
CA GLY A 322 16.85 -5.38 14.65
C GLY A 322 18.35 -5.08 14.82
N PRO A 323 19.22 -5.88 14.20
CA PRO A 323 20.65 -5.59 14.22
C PRO A 323 20.93 -4.17 13.71
N PRO A 324 21.86 -3.41 14.33
CA PRO A 324 22.79 -3.86 15.37
C PRO A 324 22.31 -3.68 16.81
N LYS A 325 21.28 -2.85 17.07
CA LYS A 325 20.94 -2.43 18.44
C LYS A 325 19.79 -3.21 19.08
N TRP A 326 18.94 -3.86 18.28
CA TRP A 326 17.79 -4.69 18.70
C TRP A 326 16.72 -3.97 19.54
N ASP A 327 16.89 -2.68 19.83
CA ASP A 327 16.05 -1.87 20.72
C ASP A 327 15.52 -0.59 20.05
N GLN A 328 15.65 -0.46 18.72
CA GLN A 328 15.28 0.76 18.00
C GLN A 328 13.75 0.92 17.91
N MET A 329 13.16 1.57 18.92
CA MET A 329 11.71 1.77 19.03
C MET A 329 11.20 3.04 18.33
N TYR A 330 12.09 3.97 17.97
CA TYR A 330 11.78 5.24 17.29
C TYR A 330 10.66 6.07 17.93
N SER A 331 10.53 5.97 19.27
CA SER A 331 9.48 6.66 20.03
C SER A 331 9.58 8.17 19.91
N LYS A 332 10.81 8.72 20.03
CA LYS A 332 11.04 10.16 19.92
C LYS A 332 10.62 10.69 18.56
N GLU A 333 11.04 10.02 17.49
CA GLU A 333 10.73 10.40 16.12
C GLU A 333 9.21 10.37 15.89
N ARG A 334 8.56 9.28 16.27
CA ARG A 334 7.10 9.10 16.16
C ARG A 334 6.31 10.16 16.93
N VAL A 335 6.73 10.50 18.16
CA VAL A 335 6.09 11.55 18.98
C VAL A 335 6.25 12.93 18.32
N GLU A 336 7.43 13.26 17.83
CA GLU A 336 7.67 14.52 17.09
C GLU A 336 6.80 14.60 15.83
N GLN A 337 6.69 13.51 15.07
CA GLN A 337 5.85 13.42 13.86
C GLN A 337 4.37 13.63 14.17
N ALA A 338 3.85 12.97 15.22
CA ALA A 338 2.46 13.14 15.65
C ALA A 338 2.17 14.59 16.07
N ASN A 339 3.07 15.21 16.83
CA ASN A 339 2.96 16.61 17.23
C ASN A 339 3.00 17.55 16.03
N GLU A 340 3.91 17.31 15.08
CA GLU A 340 4.02 18.10 13.85
C GLU A 340 2.73 18.02 13.03
N ALA A 341 2.15 16.83 12.89
CA ALA A 341 0.91 16.60 12.16
C ALA A 341 -0.28 17.32 12.83
N VAL A 342 -0.48 17.10 14.14
CA VAL A 342 -1.56 17.76 14.90
C VAL A 342 -1.41 19.29 14.83
N ASN A 343 -0.19 19.81 14.98
CA ASN A 343 0.07 21.26 14.90
C ASN A 343 -0.23 21.86 13.53
N LEU A 344 0.04 21.12 12.44
CA LEU A 344 -0.27 21.59 11.10
C LEU A 344 -1.78 21.58 10.83
N LEU A 345 -2.46 20.53 11.29
CA LEU A 345 -3.87 20.28 11.01
C LEU A 345 -4.82 21.13 11.87
N LYS A 346 -4.39 21.58 13.05
CA LYS A 346 -5.23 22.34 14.01
C LYS A 346 -5.79 23.66 13.47
N LYS A 347 -5.30 24.15 12.33
CA LYS A 347 -5.83 25.36 11.66
C LYS A 347 -7.21 25.14 11.04
N HIS A 348 -7.63 23.89 10.84
CA HIS A 348 -8.91 23.54 10.24
C HIS A 348 -9.96 23.20 11.31
N PRO A 349 -11.24 23.56 11.08
CA PRO A 349 -12.32 23.33 12.05
C PRO A 349 -12.75 21.86 12.15
N ASN A 350 -12.70 21.12 11.04
CA ASN A 350 -13.03 19.71 10.98
C ASN A 350 -11.88 18.91 10.37
N VAL A 351 -11.27 18.07 11.20
CA VAL A 351 -10.18 17.19 10.82
C VAL A 351 -10.46 15.78 11.32
N VAL A 352 -10.24 14.81 10.43
CA VAL A 352 -10.08 13.40 10.78
C VAL A 352 -8.68 12.98 10.36
N PHE A 353 -7.81 12.71 11.35
CA PHE A 353 -6.47 12.19 11.12
C PHE A 353 -6.46 10.69 11.46
N GLY A 354 -6.42 9.84 10.43
CA GLY A 354 -6.47 8.39 10.58
C GLY A 354 -5.29 7.70 9.93
N GLY A 355 -4.79 6.62 10.51
CA GLY A 355 -3.66 5.88 9.95
C GLY A 355 -3.02 4.93 10.94
N ASP A 356 -1.98 4.25 10.48
CA ASP A 356 -1.09 3.48 11.34
C ASP A 356 -0.14 4.44 12.07
N MET A 357 -0.48 4.71 13.33
CA MET A 357 0.28 5.63 14.17
C MET A 357 1.48 4.94 14.82
N ASN A 358 1.65 3.61 14.70
CA ASN A 358 2.62 2.81 15.44
C ASN A 358 2.67 3.12 16.95
N TRP A 359 1.58 3.65 17.51
CA TRP A 359 1.62 4.30 18.81
C TRP A 359 1.55 3.28 19.95
N ASP A 360 2.49 3.38 20.87
CA ASP A 360 2.55 2.61 22.09
C ASP A 360 2.32 3.54 23.29
N ASP A 361 1.12 3.50 23.88
CA ASP A 361 0.75 4.42 24.98
C ASP A 361 1.70 4.32 26.20
N LYS A 362 2.42 3.20 26.35
CA LYS A 362 3.42 3.05 27.44
C LYS A 362 4.77 3.69 27.11
N LEU A 363 5.18 3.64 25.85
CA LEU A 363 6.51 4.13 25.42
C LEU A 363 6.44 5.58 24.95
N ASP A 364 5.40 5.92 24.20
CA ASP A 364 5.20 7.23 23.56
C ASP A 364 4.40 8.20 24.43
N GLY A 365 3.79 7.68 25.49
CA GLY A 365 2.91 8.42 26.38
C GLY A 365 1.53 8.67 25.77
N GLN A 366 0.85 9.70 26.29
CA GLN A 366 -0.44 10.11 25.76
C GLN A 366 -0.27 10.69 24.35
N TYR A 367 -1.09 10.21 23.40
CA TYR A 367 -1.12 10.78 22.06
C TYR A 367 -1.33 12.30 22.14
N PRO A 368 -0.64 13.12 21.31
CA PRO A 368 -0.78 14.57 21.33
C PRO A 368 -2.23 15.03 21.18
N SER A 369 -2.90 15.27 22.31
CA SER A 369 -4.26 15.80 22.37
C SER A 369 -4.16 17.26 22.80
N GLN A 370 -4.10 18.16 21.83
CA GLN A 370 -4.38 19.58 22.09
C GLN A 370 -5.87 19.75 22.34
N ASP A 371 -6.26 20.88 22.94
CA ASP A 371 -7.67 21.18 23.22
C ASP A 371 -8.57 20.95 22.00
N GLY A 372 -9.61 20.14 22.18
CA GLY A 372 -10.60 19.81 21.16
C GLY A 372 -10.26 18.62 20.24
N TRP A 373 -9.11 17.97 20.42
CA TRP A 373 -8.80 16.69 19.76
C TRP A 373 -9.25 15.50 20.61
N ILE A 374 -9.82 14.49 19.95
CA ILE A 374 -10.32 13.26 20.56
C ILE A 374 -9.77 12.04 19.85
N ASP A 375 -9.53 10.97 20.60
CA ASP A 375 -9.31 9.62 20.04
C ASP A 375 -10.66 8.94 19.87
N ALA A 376 -11.06 8.67 18.62
CA ALA A 376 -12.39 8.19 18.31
C ALA A 376 -12.68 6.81 18.92
N TRP A 377 -11.67 5.93 19.02
CA TRP A 377 -11.85 4.62 19.65
C TRP A 377 -12.07 4.77 21.14
N SER A 378 -11.19 5.50 21.82
CA SER A 378 -11.28 5.72 23.27
C SER A 378 -12.61 6.37 23.69
N GLN A 379 -13.16 7.27 22.86
CA GLN A 379 -14.44 7.92 23.14
C GLN A 379 -15.65 7.02 22.88
N LEU A 380 -15.65 6.24 21.80
CA LEU A 380 -16.82 5.44 21.40
C LEU A 380 -16.83 4.01 21.99
N ARG A 381 -15.65 3.49 22.37
CA ARG A 381 -15.43 2.13 22.86
C ARG A 381 -14.49 2.13 24.08
N PRO A 382 -14.78 2.89 25.15
CA PRO A 382 -13.85 3.06 26.29
C PRO A 382 -13.48 1.74 26.98
N ASP A 383 -14.38 0.77 26.98
CA ASP A 383 -14.19 -0.52 27.65
C ASP A 383 -13.55 -1.60 26.75
N GLN A 384 -13.17 -1.25 25.52
CA GLN A 384 -12.57 -2.19 24.57
C GLN A 384 -11.14 -1.77 24.22
N SER A 385 -10.22 -2.74 24.23
CA SER A 385 -8.80 -2.46 24.00
C SER A 385 -8.48 -1.95 22.60
N GLY A 386 -9.28 -2.31 21.60
CA GLY A 386 -9.12 -1.84 20.22
C GLY A 386 -7.80 -2.27 19.57
N TRP A 387 -7.35 -3.50 19.80
CA TRP A 387 -6.12 -3.99 19.19
C TRP A 387 -6.29 -4.16 17.68
N THR A 388 -5.72 -3.24 16.91
CA THR A 388 -5.73 -3.28 15.43
C THR A 388 -4.58 -4.13 14.89
N TYR A 389 -3.55 -4.36 15.70
CA TYR A 389 -2.52 -5.35 15.46
C TYR A 389 -2.52 -6.34 16.62
N ASP A 390 -2.95 -7.58 16.37
CA ASP A 390 -3.16 -8.57 17.42
C ASP A 390 -2.72 -9.96 16.98
N THR A 391 -1.57 -10.41 17.48
CA THR A 391 -1.03 -11.75 17.22
C THR A 391 -1.85 -12.90 17.82
N LYS A 392 -2.80 -12.64 18.73
CA LYS A 392 -3.69 -13.66 19.28
C LYS A 392 -4.90 -13.89 18.38
N SER A 393 -5.63 -12.83 18.03
CA SER A 393 -6.82 -12.96 17.18
C SER A 393 -6.48 -13.11 15.71
N ASN A 394 -5.40 -12.48 15.22
CA ASN A 394 -4.99 -12.60 13.83
C ASN A 394 -4.26 -13.93 13.64
N GLN A 395 -4.99 -14.95 13.19
CA GLN A 395 -4.47 -16.30 13.01
C GLN A 395 -3.32 -16.38 12.00
N MET A 396 -3.21 -15.42 11.07
CA MET A 396 -2.06 -15.34 10.16
C MET A 396 -0.75 -15.07 10.92
N LEU A 397 -0.83 -14.34 12.04
CA LEU A 397 0.34 -14.02 12.86
C LEU A 397 0.67 -15.08 13.90
N SER A 398 -0.11 -16.16 13.98
CA SER A 398 0.08 -17.25 14.94
C SER A 398 1.52 -17.78 14.96
N GLY A 399 1.98 -18.15 16.14
CA GLY A 399 3.36 -18.58 16.36
C GLY A 399 4.37 -17.43 16.51
N ASN A 400 3.98 -16.16 16.29
CA ASN A 400 4.75 -15.02 16.79
C ASN A 400 4.61 -14.90 18.31
N ARG A 401 5.50 -14.13 18.94
CA ARG A 401 5.33 -13.71 20.33
C ARG A 401 4.06 -12.86 20.45
N THR A 402 3.35 -13.02 21.56
CA THR A 402 2.18 -12.20 21.90
C THR A 402 2.54 -10.71 21.86
N LEU A 403 1.92 -10.03 20.90
CA LEU A 403 1.90 -8.59 20.72
C LEU A 403 0.47 -8.18 20.36
N GLN A 404 -0.10 -7.28 21.16
CA GLN A 404 -1.46 -6.76 21.00
C GLN A 404 -1.40 -5.25 21.19
N LYS A 405 -1.60 -4.51 20.10
CA LYS A 405 -1.38 -3.07 20.04
C LYS A 405 -2.48 -2.37 19.25
N ARG A 406 -2.78 -1.14 19.67
CA ARG A 406 -3.69 -0.23 18.97
C ARG A 406 -2.87 0.76 18.14
N LEU A 407 -2.26 0.22 17.09
CA LEU A 407 -1.35 0.95 16.21
C LEU A 407 -2.15 1.93 15.32
N ASP A 408 -3.26 1.46 14.77
CA ASP A 408 -4.13 2.25 13.91
C ASP A 408 -5.13 3.04 14.76
N ARG A 409 -5.26 4.33 14.48
CA ARG A 409 -6.12 5.24 15.25
C ARG A 409 -6.81 6.25 14.35
N PHE A 410 -7.92 6.81 14.85
CA PHE A 410 -8.53 8.03 14.33
C PHE A 410 -8.50 9.10 15.40
N ILE A 411 -7.76 10.18 15.13
CA ILE A 411 -7.64 11.36 15.99
C ILE A 411 -8.42 12.49 15.31
N CYS A 412 -9.49 12.94 15.96
CA CYS A 412 -10.47 13.82 15.34
C CYS A 412 -10.53 15.16 16.07
N ARG A 413 -10.75 16.24 15.32
CA ARG A 413 -11.16 17.54 15.86
C ARG A 413 -12.31 18.05 15.01
N LEU A 414 -13.50 18.14 15.60
CA LEU A 414 -14.73 18.39 14.84
C LEU A 414 -15.58 19.48 15.51
N SER A 415 -15.73 20.61 14.82
CA SER A 415 -16.50 21.77 15.31
C SER A 415 -18.01 21.58 15.11
N ASP A 416 -18.45 21.21 13.92
CA ASP A 416 -19.87 21.09 13.52
C ASP A 416 -20.23 19.71 12.95
N LEU A 417 -19.30 18.76 13.07
CA LEU A 417 -19.46 17.32 12.86
C LEU A 417 -19.21 16.58 14.17
N LYS A 418 -19.72 15.35 14.30
CA LYS A 418 -19.46 14.48 15.46
C LYS A 418 -19.16 13.05 15.01
N ILE A 419 -18.31 12.37 15.76
CA ILE A 419 -18.14 10.93 15.60
C ILE A 419 -19.41 10.21 16.07
N SER A 420 -19.80 9.15 15.36
CA SER A 420 -21.06 8.44 15.60
C SER A 420 -20.86 6.94 15.81
N SER A 421 -19.97 6.30 15.05
CA SER A 421 -19.59 4.91 15.26
C SER A 421 -18.13 4.69 14.84
N ILE A 422 -17.52 3.65 15.40
CA ILE A 422 -16.24 3.12 14.98
C ILE A 422 -16.27 1.60 15.09
N ASP A 423 -15.85 0.94 14.01
CA ASP A 423 -15.89 -0.50 13.86
C ASP A 423 -14.55 -1.02 13.35
N MET A 424 -14.16 -2.20 13.81
CA MET A 424 -12.97 -2.91 13.34
C MET A 424 -13.39 -3.94 12.28
N ILE A 425 -12.66 -4.00 11.16
CA ILE A 425 -13.01 -4.83 10.00
C ILE A 425 -11.80 -5.63 9.49
N GLY A 426 -12.07 -6.64 8.65
CA GLY A 426 -11.01 -7.47 8.05
C GLY A 426 -10.40 -8.49 9.01
N MET A 427 -11.20 -8.95 9.99
CA MET A 427 -10.79 -9.90 11.02
C MET A 427 -10.89 -11.37 10.57
N ASP A 428 -11.57 -11.63 9.46
CA ASP A 428 -11.80 -12.98 8.97
C ASP A 428 -10.68 -13.47 8.05
N ALA A 429 -10.31 -14.74 8.20
CA ALA A 429 -9.43 -15.42 7.26
C ALA A 429 -10.07 -15.51 5.87
N ILE A 430 -9.25 -15.38 4.84
CA ILE A 430 -9.66 -15.59 3.45
C ILE A 430 -9.96 -17.08 3.25
N PRO A 431 -11.20 -17.46 2.89
CA PRO A 431 -11.59 -18.86 2.80
C PRO A 431 -10.70 -19.67 1.86
N GLY A 432 -10.23 -20.83 2.34
CA GLY A 432 -9.41 -21.76 1.56
C GLY A 432 -7.98 -21.29 1.28
N LEU A 433 -7.52 -20.21 1.92
CA LEU A 433 -6.17 -19.67 1.72
C LEU A 433 -5.30 -19.85 2.96
N SER A 434 -4.15 -20.48 2.77
CA SER A 434 -3.16 -20.71 3.83
C SER A 434 -1.74 -20.50 3.30
N TYR A 435 -0.80 -20.21 4.20
CA TYR A 435 0.62 -20.12 3.90
C TYR A 435 1.44 -20.91 4.91
N ILE A 436 2.67 -21.27 4.52
CA ILE A 436 3.60 -21.98 5.40
C ILE A 436 4.51 -20.97 6.08
N LYS A 437 4.52 -21.01 7.41
CA LYS A 437 5.45 -20.24 8.25
C LYS A 437 6.48 -21.18 8.86
N GLU A 438 7.75 -20.89 8.61
CA GLU A 438 8.84 -21.57 9.30
C GLU A 438 9.06 -20.92 10.68
N LYS A 439 9.00 -21.74 11.73
CA LYS A 439 9.31 -21.34 13.11
C LYS A 439 10.46 -22.19 13.62
N LYS A 440 11.55 -21.53 14.00
CA LYS A 440 12.63 -22.19 14.73
C LYS A 440 12.19 -22.35 16.18
N VAL A 441 12.11 -23.60 16.64
CA VAL A 441 11.85 -23.96 18.02
C VAL A 441 13.04 -24.79 18.48
N ARG A 442 13.85 -24.24 19.40
CA ARG A 442 15.15 -24.81 19.78
C ARG A 442 16.07 -24.98 18.54
N LYS A 443 16.60 -26.18 18.31
CA LYS A 443 17.48 -26.51 17.16
C LYS A 443 16.73 -27.04 15.94
N GLU A 444 15.39 -27.09 15.99
CA GLU A 444 14.56 -27.65 14.93
C GLU A 444 13.75 -26.55 14.24
N THR A 445 13.55 -26.71 12.93
CA THR A 445 12.67 -25.82 12.15
C THR A 445 11.34 -26.53 11.95
N LYS A 446 10.28 -25.98 12.54
CA LYS A 446 8.91 -26.46 12.36
C LYS A 446 8.21 -25.65 11.28
N GLN A 447 7.43 -26.31 10.44
CA GLN A 447 6.57 -25.66 9.46
C GLN A 447 5.14 -25.61 9.99
N LEU A 448 4.58 -24.41 10.08
CA LEU A 448 3.20 -24.16 10.50
C LEU A 448 2.38 -23.77 9.28
N VAL A 449 1.24 -24.43 9.07
CA VAL A 449 0.27 -24.02 8.06
C VAL A 449 -0.71 -23.07 8.73
N LEU A 450 -0.69 -21.80 8.31
CA LEU A 450 -1.49 -20.74 8.91
C LEU A 450 -2.45 -20.15 7.87
N PRO A 451 -3.64 -19.71 8.29
CA PRO A 451 -4.57 -19.03 7.38
C PRO A 451 -4.00 -17.69 6.91
N VAL A 452 -4.50 -17.20 5.78
CA VAL A 452 -4.18 -15.86 5.28
C VAL A 452 -5.37 -14.94 5.53
N LEU A 453 -5.16 -13.89 6.31
CA LEU A 453 -6.08 -12.75 6.46
C LEU A 453 -5.77 -11.64 5.41
N PRO A 454 -6.61 -10.60 5.27
CA PRO A 454 -6.34 -9.50 4.33
C PRO A 454 -5.03 -8.76 4.63
N SER A 455 -4.69 -8.57 5.90
CA SER A 455 -3.49 -7.89 6.38
C SER A 455 -3.06 -8.46 7.74
N ASP A 456 -1.85 -8.13 8.20
CA ASP A 456 -1.44 -8.32 9.60
C ASP A 456 -2.14 -7.32 10.54
N HIS A 457 -2.67 -6.22 9.99
CA HIS A 457 -3.56 -5.28 10.68
C HIS A 457 -5.05 -5.58 10.42
N TYR A 458 -5.90 -5.08 11.31
CA TYR A 458 -7.33 -4.91 11.07
C TYR A 458 -7.62 -3.47 10.65
N GLY A 459 -8.60 -3.29 9.77
CA GLY A 459 -9.05 -1.98 9.33
C GLY A 459 -9.93 -1.31 10.38
N LEU A 460 -9.93 0.03 10.41
CA LEU A 460 -10.87 0.83 11.21
C LEU A 460 -11.83 1.59 10.30
N LEU A 461 -13.13 1.45 10.54
CA LEU A 461 -14.19 2.17 9.84
C LEU A 461 -14.85 3.17 10.81
N LEU A 462 -14.58 4.45 10.61
CA LEU A 462 -15.18 5.55 11.37
C LEU A 462 -16.40 6.09 10.63
N THR A 463 -17.50 6.33 11.34
CA THR A 463 -18.64 7.09 10.84
C THR A 463 -18.73 8.43 11.57
N ILE A 464 -18.77 9.53 10.82
CA ILE A 464 -19.05 10.87 11.33
C ILE A 464 -20.39 11.38 10.80
N THR A 465 -21.05 12.24 11.56
CA THR A 465 -22.34 12.84 11.20
C THR A 465 -22.34 14.34 11.45
N SER A 466 -23.29 15.06 10.85
CA SER A 466 -23.54 16.45 11.27
C SER A 466 -23.98 16.50 12.74
N LYS A 467 -23.55 17.54 13.46
CA LYS A 467 -23.96 17.73 14.86
C LYS A 467 -25.45 17.93 15.02
#